data_AF-A0A1G2PQG5-F1
#
_entry.id   AF-A0A1G2PQG5-F1
#
_cell.length_a   1.000
_cell.length_b   1.000
_cell.length_c   1.000
_cell.angle_alpha   90.00
_cell.angle_beta   90.00
_cell.angle_gamma   90.00
#
_symmetry.space_group_name_H-M   'P 1'
#
loop_
_entity.id
_entity.type
_entity.pdbx_description
1 polymer ?
#
loop_
_entity_poly.entity_id
_entity_poly.type
_entity_poly.pdbx_seq_one_letter_code
_entity_poly.pdbx_strand_id
1 'polypeptide(L)'
;MAVDFKRKIEDFICGNCGNNVKGDGYTNHCPKCLWSKHVDVSPGDRASGCGGMMKPSKIETKGGEYDITHKCLKCGHEKRNKMSPEDIFEEALKI
;
A
#
# COMPACT_ATOMS: atom_id res chain seq x y z
N MET A 1 13.59 -16.52 6.98
CA MET A 1 13.05 -17.10 5.73
C MET A 1 12.67 -15.96 4.83
N ALA A 2 13.30 -15.84 3.66
CA ALA A 2 12.96 -14.79 2.71
C ALA A 2 11.53 -15.04 2.21
N VAL A 3 10.60 -14.12 2.49
CA VAL A 3 9.25 -14.18 1.93
C VAL A 3 9.38 -14.06 0.42
N ASP A 4 8.84 -15.05 -0.30
CA ASP A 4 8.83 -15.12 -1.76
C ASP A 4 7.92 -14.01 -2.29
N PHE A 5 8.51 -12.83 -2.53
CA PHE A 5 7.78 -11.73 -3.14
C PHE A 5 7.47 -12.08 -4.60
N LYS A 6 6.18 -12.20 -4.91
CA LYS A 6 5.72 -12.43 -6.27
C LYS A 6 5.39 -11.11 -6.94
N ARG A 7 6.31 -10.65 -7.78
CA ARG A 7 6.06 -9.46 -8.62
C ARG A 7 4.95 -9.79 -9.62
N LYS A 8 3.85 -9.03 -9.56
CA LYS A 8 2.79 -9.11 -10.57
C LYS A 8 2.36 -7.71 -10.97
N ILE A 9 2.73 -7.36 -12.19
CA ILE A 9 2.37 -6.11 -12.85
C ILE A 9 0.90 -6.19 -13.21
N GLU A 10 0.06 -5.42 -12.56
CA GLU A 10 -1.36 -5.32 -12.88
C GLU A 10 -1.91 -3.95 -12.50
N ASP A 11 -2.78 -3.44 -13.36
CA ASP A 11 -3.50 -2.22 -13.09
C ASP A 11 -4.69 -2.52 -12.17
N PHE A 12 -4.98 -1.63 -11.24
CA PHE A 12 -6.10 -1.78 -10.33
C PHE A 12 -6.79 -0.46 -10.06
N ILE A 13 -8.10 -0.53 -9.79
CA ILE A 13 -8.88 0.63 -9.37
C ILE A 13 -8.79 0.72 -7.85
N CYS A 14 -8.38 1.89 -7.34
CA CYS A 14 -8.34 2.13 -5.91
C CYS A 14 -9.75 2.07 -5.33
N GLY A 15 -9.98 1.18 -4.36
CA GLY A 15 -11.27 1.07 -3.68
C GLY A 15 -11.62 2.25 -2.75
N ASN A 16 -10.69 3.19 -2.52
CA ASN A 16 -10.92 4.38 -1.71
C ASN A 16 -11.30 5.60 -2.56
N CYS A 17 -10.42 6.00 -3.49
CA CYS A 17 -10.62 7.21 -4.30
C CYS A 17 -11.11 6.94 -5.72
N GLY A 18 -11.20 5.68 -6.15
CA GLY A 18 -11.61 5.31 -7.52
C GLY A 18 -10.54 5.55 -8.60
N ASN A 19 -9.33 6.00 -8.23
CA ASN A 19 -8.27 6.26 -9.21
C ASN A 19 -7.79 4.95 -9.86
N ASN A 20 -7.60 4.98 -11.18
CA ASN A 20 -7.01 3.87 -11.93
C ASN A 20 -5.48 3.93 -11.75
N VAL A 21 -4.94 2.97 -11.01
CA VAL A 21 -3.52 2.87 -10.69
C VAL A 21 -2.88 1.91 -11.67
N LYS A 22 -1.87 2.39 -12.40
CA LYS A 22 -1.01 1.53 -13.20
C LYS A 22 0.02 0.88 -12.30
N GLY A 23 -0.09 -0.42 -12.10
CA GLY A 23 0.77 -1.13 -11.15
C GLY A 23 2.03 -1.65 -11.84
N ASP A 24 3.22 -1.25 -11.36
CA ASP A 24 4.51 -1.71 -11.89
C ASP A 24 4.95 -3.09 -11.32
N GLY A 25 4.10 -3.66 -10.47
CA GLY A 25 4.33 -4.90 -9.73
C GLY A 25 4.89 -4.71 -8.33
N TYR A 26 5.39 -3.51 -7.99
CA TYR A 26 5.75 -3.12 -6.62
C TYR A 26 4.74 -2.17 -5.99
N THR A 27 3.78 -1.66 -6.76
CA THR A 27 2.70 -0.77 -6.28
C THR A 27 1.79 -1.47 -5.27
N ASN A 28 1.92 -1.11 -3.99
CA ASN A 28 1.16 -1.71 -2.89
C ASN A 28 0.04 -0.79 -2.37
N HIS A 29 0.01 0.47 -2.76
CA HIS A 29 -0.99 1.47 -2.38
C HIS A 29 -1.26 2.39 -3.56
N CYS A 30 -2.35 3.13 -3.49
CA CYS A 30 -2.67 4.11 -4.52
C CYS A 30 -1.75 5.34 -4.36
N PRO A 31 -1.00 5.75 -5.40
CA PRO A 31 -0.11 6.92 -5.29
C PRO A 31 -0.87 8.23 -5.04
N LYS A 32 -2.17 8.27 -5.37
CA LYS A 32 -3.02 9.46 -5.21
C LYS A 32 -3.65 9.65 -3.85
N CYS A 33 -3.79 8.61 -3.04
CA CYS A 33 -4.42 8.74 -1.72
C CYS A 33 -3.70 7.96 -0.63
N LEU A 34 -2.68 7.18 -1.00
CA LEU A 34 -1.87 6.34 -0.11
C LEU A 34 -2.67 5.26 0.61
N TRP A 35 -3.88 4.95 0.13
CA TRP A 35 -4.64 3.81 0.61
C TRP A 35 -4.19 2.53 -0.08
N SER A 36 -4.00 1.50 0.74
CA SER A 36 -3.73 0.14 0.28
C SER A 36 -4.98 -0.73 0.46
N LYS A 37 -4.92 -1.97 -0.03
CA LYS A 37 -5.95 -2.98 0.18
C LYS A 37 -5.27 -4.23 0.70
N HIS A 38 -5.85 -4.82 1.73
CA HIS A 38 -5.37 -6.05 2.34
C HIS A 38 -5.76 -7.23 1.45
N VAL A 39 -5.00 -7.43 0.39
CA VAL A 39 -5.15 -8.55 -0.56
C VAL A 39 -4.06 -9.60 -0.38
N ASP A 40 -2.98 -9.30 0.32
CA ASP A 40 -1.83 -10.20 0.47
C ASP A 40 -1.76 -10.83 1.87
N VAL A 41 -1.53 -12.14 1.96
CA VAL A 41 -1.07 -12.80 3.21
C VAL A 41 0.45 -12.76 3.27
N SER A 42 1.09 -13.05 2.13
CA SER A 42 2.51 -12.81 1.87
C SER A 42 2.66 -11.78 0.75
N PRO A 43 3.69 -10.92 0.77
CA PRO A 43 3.84 -9.85 -0.23
C PRO A 43 3.68 -10.32 -1.69
N GLY A 44 2.63 -9.87 -2.38
CA GLY A 44 2.36 -10.18 -3.79
C GLY A 44 1.59 -11.49 -4.06
N ASP A 45 1.25 -12.27 -3.03
CA ASP A 45 0.53 -13.54 -3.20
C ASP A 45 -0.96 -13.38 -3.50
N ARG A 46 -1.54 -12.19 -3.21
CA ARG A 46 -2.98 -11.92 -3.31
C ARG A 46 -3.87 -12.96 -2.62
N ALA A 47 -3.35 -13.66 -1.61
CA ALA A 47 -4.05 -14.77 -0.98
C ALA A 47 -4.91 -14.35 0.22
N SER A 48 -4.97 -13.06 0.57
CA SER A 48 -5.72 -12.60 1.74
C SER A 48 -7.20 -12.57 1.46
N GLY A 49 -7.94 -13.40 2.19
CA GLY A 49 -9.40 -13.36 2.23
C GLY A 49 -9.99 -12.12 2.92
N CYS A 50 -9.15 -11.21 3.45
CA CYS A 50 -9.64 -10.00 4.10
C CYS A 50 -10.29 -9.06 3.08
N GLY A 51 -9.53 -8.66 2.05
CA GLY A 51 -9.95 -7.67 1.05
C GLY A 51 -10.27 -6.29 1.62
N GLY A 52 -9.93 -6.05 2.90
CA GLY A 52 -10.25 -4.82 3.61
C GLY A 52 -9.37 -3.66 3.18
N MET A 53 -9.93 -2.45 3.14
CA MET A 53 -9.15 -1.25 2.85
C MET A 53 -8.16 -0.97 3.99
N MET A 54 -6.93 -0.63 3.63
CA MET A 54 -5.89 -0.25 4.55
C MET A 54 -5.64 1.24 4.45
N LYS A 55 -6.00 1.96 5.52
CA LYS A 55 -5.76 3.39 5.59
C LYS A 55 -4.30 3.67 5.93
N PRO A 56 -3.66 4.69 5.33
CA PRO A 56 -2.41 5.18 5.84
C PRO A 56 -2.68 5.83 7.22
N SER A 57 -1.90 5.46 8.22
CA SER A 57 -2.11 5.87 9.61
C SER A 57 -0.95 6.65 10.20
N LYS A 58 0.27 6.46 9.68
CA LYS A 58 1.47 7.19 10.12
C LYS A 58 2.45 7.29 8.95
N ILE A 59 3.13 8.43 8.85
CA ILE A 59 4.30 8.62 8.00
C ILE A 59 5.53 8.77 8.90
N GLU A 60 6.58 8.02 8.60
CA GLU A 60 7.85 8.09 9.31
C GLU A 60 8.96 8.36 8.30
N THR A 61 9.91 9.23 8.64
CA THR A 61 11.09 9.47 7.81
C THR A 61 12.30 8.76 8.42
N LYS A 62 12.98 7.93 7.65
CA LYS A 62 14.19 7.21 8.09
C LYS A 62 15.29 7.33 7.06
N GLY A 63 16.38 8.02 7.40
CA GLY A 63 17.54 8.16 6.52
C GLY A 63 17.28 8.90 5.20
N GLY A 64 16.26 9.78 5.17
CA GLY A 64 15.83 10.49 3.97
C GLY A 64 14.77 9.78 3.14
N GLU A 65 14.39 8.55 3.50
CA GLU A 65 13.26 7.83 2.90
C GLU A 65 11.99 8.01 3.75
N TYR A 66 10.82 8.02 3.10
CA TYR A 66 9.52 8.06 3.78
C TYR A 66 8.90 6.66 3.81
N ASP A 67 8.44 6.26 4.98
CA ASP A 67 7.71 5.02 5.22
C ASP A 67 6.28 5.34 5.64
N ILE A 68 5.33 4.62 5.04
CA ILE A 68 3.90 4.72 5.31
C ILE A 68 3.46 3.47 6.07
N THR A 69 2.95 3.68 7.28
CA THR A 69 2.26 2.62 8.03
C THR A 69 0.79 2.57 7.61
N HIS A 70 0.38 1.46 7.03
CA HIS A 70 -0.99 1.18 6.63
C HIS A 70 -1.69 0.30 7.66
N LYS A 71 -2.92 0.65 8.03
CA LYS A 71 -3.76 -0.11 8.97
C LYS A 71 -5.03 -0.59 8.27
N CYS A 72 -5.23 -1.90 8.24
CA CYS A 72 -6.44 -2.52 7.74
C CYS A 72 -7.63 -2.17 8.63
N LEU A 73 -8.66 -1.57 8.06
CA LEU A 73 -9.88 -1.22 8.79
C LEU A 73 -10.78 -2.42 9.10
N LYS A 74 -10.56 -3.55 8.43
CA LYS A 74 -11.39 -4.75 8.59
C LYS A 74 -10.85 -5.73 9.63
N CYS A 75 -9.55 -6.01 9.63
CA CYS A 75 -8.93 -6.94 10.58
C CYS A 75 -7.94 -6.28 11.56
N GLY A 76 -7.66 -4.98 11.41
CA GLY A 76 -6.72 -4.27 12.27
C GLY A 76 -5.23 -4.48 11.96
N HIS A 77 -4.89 -5.32 10.96
CA HIS A 77 -3.49 -5.59 10.58
C HIS A 77 -2.75 -4.32 10.16
N GLU A 78 -1.52 -4.14 10.64
CA GLU A 78 -0.68 -2.98 10.36
C GLU A 78 0.56 -3.41 9.56
N LYS A 79 0.83 -2.71 8.45
CA LYS A 79 1.96 -2.98 7.55
C LYS A 79 2.67 -1.69 7.18
N ARG A 80 4.00 -1.67 7.34
CA ARG A 80 4.85 -0.56 6.88
C ARG A 80 5.29 -0.83 5.43
N ASN A 81 5.10 0.15 4.56
CA ASN A 81 5.59 0.14 3.19
C ASN A 81 6.40 1.41 2.95
N LYS A 82 7.44 1.33 2.11
CA LYS A 82 8.16 2.52 1.65
C LYS A 82 7.30 3.32 0.68
N MET A 83 7.41 4.64 0.77
CA MET A 83 6.84 5.54 -0.21
C MET A 83 7.63 5.44 -1.51
N SER A 84 6.92 5.33 -2.62
CA SER A 84 7.47 5.38 -3.97
C SER A 84 7.63 6.83 -4.42
N PRO A 85 8.57 7.13 -5.32
CA PRO A 85 8.71 8.47 -5.89
C PRO A 85 7.49 8.91 -6.72
N GLU A 86 6.62 7.99 -7.10
CA GLU A 86 5.35 8.27 -7.81
C GLU A 86 4.21 8.66 -6.87
N ASP A 87 4.40 8.55 -5.55
CA ASP A 87 3.40 8.91 -4.56
C ASP A 87 3.23 10.43 -4.44
N ILE A 88 1.99 10.88 -4.29
CA ILE A 88 1.69 12.29 -4.03
C ILE A 88 2.08 12.60 -2.58
N PHE A 89 3.25 13.19 -2.42
CA PHE A 89 3.79 13.58 -1.11
C PHE A 89 2.85 14.52 -0.34
N GLU A 90 2.08 15.36 -1.02
CA GLU A 90 1.08 16.23 -0.38
C GLU A 90 -0.01 15.45 0.37
N GLU A 91 -0.37 14.25 -0.09
CA GLU A 91 -1.31 13.38 0.62
C GLU A 91 -0.66 12.75 1.85
N ALA A 92 0.66 12.50 1.78
CA ALA A 92 1.43 11.99 2.91
C ALA A 92 1.43 13.00 4.06
N LEU A 93 1.54 14.28 3.76
CA LEU A 93 1.53 15.36 4.74
C LEU A 93 0.18 15.53 5.46
N LYS A 94 -0.90 14.91 4.98
CA LYS A 94 -2.24 14.99 5.57
C LYS A 94 -2.54 13.88 6.59
N ILE A 95 -1.59 12.95 6.81
CA ILE A 95 -1.71 11.78 7.70
C ILE A 95 -1.00 12.06 9.02
#